data_AF-A0A957R025-F1
#
_entry.id   AF-A0A957R025-F1
#
_cell.length_a   1.000
_cell.length_b   1.000
_cell.length_c   1.000
_cell.angle_alpha   90.00
_cell.angle_beta   90.00
_cell.angle_gamma   90.00
#
_symmetry.space_group_name_H-M   'P 1'
#
loop_
_entity.id
_entity.type
_entity.pdbx_description
1 polymer ?
#
loop_
_entity_poly.entity_id
_entity_poly.type
_entity_poly.pdbx_seq_one_letter_code
_entity_poly.pdbx_strand_id
1 'polypeptide(L)' 'DAAVWLSVLARSATGQPLSIYTNMITGPRRPGDTEGPEEVHLILLDNGRADLVGT' A
#
# COMPACT_ATOMS: atom_id res chain seq x y z
N ASP A 1 12.70 -4.49 -2.95
CA ASP A 1 12.09 -3.17 -3.18
C ASP A 1 11.01 -2.84 -2.15
N ALA A 2 9.98 -3.68 -1.96
CA ALA A 2 8.91 -3.44 -0.97
C ALA A 2 9.38 -2.97 0.43
N ALA A 3 10.44 -3.58 0.98
CA ALA A 3 11.00 -3.18 2.28
C ALA A 3 11.44 -1.70 2.35
N VAL A 4 11.92 -1.13 1.23
CA VAL A 4 12.30 0.29 1.13
C VAL A 4 11.06 1.17 1.24
N TRP A 5 10.01 0.88 0.45
CA TRP A 5 8.75 1.62 0.48
C TRP A 5 8.04 1.56 1.82
N LEU A 6 8.06 0.40 2.48
CA LEU A 6 7.48 0.20 3.80
C LEU A 6 8.14 1.06 4.89
N SER A 7 9.42 1.42 4.72
CA SER A 7 10.13 2.31 5.65
C SER A 7 9.69 3.77 5.60
N VAL A 8 9.04 4.18 4.49
CA VAL A 8 8.53 5.55 4.26
C VAL A 8 7.14 5.75 4.87
N LEU A 9 6.39 4.66 5.11
CA LEU A 9 5.10 4.73 5.78
C LEU A 9 5.27 5.17 7.24
N ALA A 10 4.31 5.92 7.76
CA ALA A 10 4.35 6.42 9.13
C ALA A 10 4.53 5.26 10.13
N ARG A 11 5.59 5.33 10.95
CA ARG A 11 5.78 4.40 12.07
C ARG A 11 4.74 4.70 13.13
N SER A 12 4.11 3.65 13.66
CA SER A 12 3.22 3.79 14.81
C SER A 12 4.03 4.31 16.00
N ALA A 13 3.50 5.31 16.71
CA ALA A 13 4.14 5.90 17.89
C ALA A 13 4.19 4.94 19.11
N THR A 14 3.88 3.66 18.90
CA THR A 14 3.87 2.59 19.90
C THR A 14 5.16 1.76 19.91
N GLY A 15 6.18 2.13 19.12
CA GLY A 15 7.47 1.43 19.08
C GLY A 15 7.51 0.19 18.17
N GLN A 16 6.48 0.01 17.33
CA GLN A 16 6.45 -1.06 16.34
C GLN A 16 7.43 -0.77 15.19
N PRO A 17 8.18 -1.79 14.69
CA PRO A 17 9.15 -1.59 13.63
C PRO A 17 8.52 -1.28 12.26
N LEU A 18 7.22 -1.58 12.08
CA LEU A 18 6.46 -1.34 10.85
C LEU A 18 4.99 -1.01 11.16
N SER A 19 4.32 -0.31 10.24
CA SER A 19 2.87 -0.12 10.30
C SER A 19 2.11 -1.45 10.17
N ILE A 20 1.09 -1.63 10.99
CA ILE A 20 0.27 -2.86 11.06
C ILE A 20 -0.89 -2.89 10.05
N TYR A 21 -1.02 -1.86 9.21
CA TYR A 21 -2.11 -1.70 8.23
C TYR A 21 -1.62 -1.78 6.78
N THR A 22 -0.61 -2.60 6.52
CA THR A 22 -0.10 -2.81 5.16
C THR A 22 -0.78 -4.04 4.54
N ASN A 23 -1.57 -3.83 3.50
CA ASN A 23 -2.11 -4.91 2.68
C ASN A 23 -1.29 -5.08 1.40
N MET A 24 -0.88 -6.31 1.10
CA MET A 24 -0.27 -6.67 -0.18
C MET A 24 -1.35 -7.22 -1.10
N ILE A 25 -1.82 -6.40 -2.05
CA ILE A 25 -2.85 -6.77 -3.02
C ILE A 25 -2.17 -6.96 -4.38
N THR A 26 -2.33 -8.13 -4.99
CA THR A 26 -1.72 -8.47 -6.29
C THR A 26 -2.73 -8.52 -7.44
N GLY A 27 -4.01 -8.26 -7.16
CA GLY A 27 -5.11 -8.28 -8.11
C GLY A 27 -6.36 -8.97 -7.53
N PRO A 28 -7.41 -9.16 -8.35
CA PRO A 28 -8.57 -9.95 -7.97
C PRO A 28 -8.20 -11.42 -7.75
N ARG A 29 -9.04 -12.15 -7.01
CA ARG A 29 -8.87 -13.58 -6.75
C ARG A 29 -8.88 -14.40 -8.05
N ARG A 30 -8.04 -15.43 -8.12
CA ARG A 30 -7.94 -16.36 -9.26
C ARG A 30 -8.84 -17.58 -9.04
N PRO A 31 -9.15 -18.35 -10.10
CA PRO A 31 -9.82 -19.64 -9.95
C PRO A 31 -9.02 -20.56 -9.03
N GLY A 32 -9.64 -21.02 -7.95
CA GLY A 32 -9.00 -21.88 -6.94
C GLY A 32 -8.46 -21.15 -5.71
N ASP A 33 -8.42 -19.81 -5.72
CA ASP A 33 -8.12 -19.05 -4.51
C ASP A 33 -9.28 -19.16 -3.52
N THR A 34 -8.96 -19.42 -2.24
CA THR A 34 -9.94 -19.59 -1.17
C THR A 34 -10.62 -18.28 -0.76
N GLU A 35 -9.93 -17.16 -0.93
CA GLU A 35 -10.39 -15.82 -0.55
C GLU A 35 -9.86 -14.76 -1.51
N GLY A 36 -10.42 -13.55 -1.40
CA GLY A 36 -9.98 -12.36 -2.11
C GLY A 36 -11.14 -11.63 -2.78
N PRO A 37 -10.91 -10.38 -3.21
CA PRO A 37 -11.94 -9.60 -3.89
C PRO A 37 -12.18 -10.14 -5.31
N GLU A 38 -13.41 -10.00 -5.80
CA GLU A 38 -13.75 -10.35 -7.19
C GLU A 38 -13.17 -9.34 -8.19
N GLU A 39 -13.09 -8.07 -7.78
CA GLU A 39 -12.55 -6.99 -8.58
C GLU A 39 -11.66 -6.07 -7.72
N VAL A 40 -10.66 -5.46 -8.35
CA VAL A 40 -9.79 -4.46 -7.73
C VAL A 40 -9.86 -3.19 -8.54
N HIS A 41 -10.28 -2.08 -7.91
CA HIS A 41 -10.31 -0.75 -8.51
C HIS A 41 -9.23 0.12 -7.86
N LEU A 42 -8.21 0.50 -8.62
CA LEU A 42 -7.14 1.39 -8.15
C LEU A 42 -7.49 2.84 -8.49
N ILE A 43 -7.70 3.66 -7.46
CA ILE A 43 -7.90 5.10 -7.61
C ILE A 43 -6.62 5.79 -7.12
N LEU A 44 -5.88 6.38 -8.06
CA LEU A 44 -4.73 7.21 -7.75
C LEU A 44 -5.19 8.66 -7.62
N LEU A 45 -5.14 9.19 -6.39
CA LEU A 45 -5.44 10.59 -6.13
C LEU A 45 -4.14 11.36 -5.93
N ASP A 46 -3.87 12.29 -6.86
CA ASP A 46 -2.79 13.25 -6.72
C ASP A 46 -3.35 14.60 -6.29
N ASN A 47 -3.16 14.95 -5.02
CA ASN A 47 -3.63 16.20 -4.43
C ASN A 47 -2.53 17.28 -4.49
N GLY A 48 -1.98 17.53 -5.68
CA GLY A 48 -0.84 18.44 -5.90
C GLY A 48 0.46 17.95 -5.28
N ARG A 49 0.58 16.63 -5.06
CA ARG A 49 1.68 16.02 -4.33
C ARG A 49 2.85 15.69 -5.26
N ALA A 50 2.58 15.45 -6.54
CA ALA A 50 3.61 15.35 -7.57
C ALA A 50 4.42 16.65 -7.73
N ASP A 51 3.81 17.81 -7.49
CA ASP A 51 4.46 19.12 -7.61
C ASP A 51 5.55 19.37 -6.56
N LEU A 52 5.57 18.59 -5.48
CA LEU A 52 6.59 18.65 -4.42
C LEU A 52 7.88 17.89 -4.78
N VAL A 53 7.91 17.18 -5.90
CA VAL A 53 9.09 16.40 -6.30
C VAL A 53 10.14 17.35 -6.90
N GLY A 54 11.20 17.64 -6.13
CA GLY A 54 12.34 18.45 -6.56
C GLY A 54 12.42 19.86 -5.95
N THR A 55 11.48 20.22 -5.06
CA THR A 55 11.59 21.38 -4.16
C THR A 55 12.33 21.01 -2.88
#